data_AF-A0A520NJD2-F1
#
_entry.id   AF-A0A520NJD2-F1
#
_cell.length_a   1.000
_cell.length_b   1.000
_cell.length_c   1.000
_cell.angle_alpha   90.00
_cell.angle_beta   90.00
_cell.angle_gamma   90.00
#
_symmetry.space_group_name_H-M   'P 1'
#
loop_
_entity.id
_entity.type
_entity.pdbx_description
1 polymer ?
#
loop_
_entity_poly.entity_id
_entity_poly.type
_entity_poly.pdbx_seq_one_letter_code
_entity_poly.pdbx_strand_id
1 'polypeptide(L)'
;MDIKATQKEHSEHWAKASAIRTLTLDAIAAANSGHSGMPMGMADVATVLFEKHLKFDAAAPSWPDRDRFILSAGHGSMLIYSLLHLCGYKDFPIDEIKNFRQLGAKTAGHPENFLSEAIETTTGPLGQGVTNAVGFAIAEEILRARFGKKLVNHHTYVIVGDGCLMEGVSQEAIGLAGRQELSKLIVLWDDNNITIDGTVDL
;
A
#
# COMPACT_ATOMS: atom_id res chain seq x y z
N MET A 1 19.63 -14.85 -3.47
CA MET A 1 18.70 -14.79 -4.63
C MET A 1 19.52 -14.39 -5.85
N ASP A 2 19.43 -15.12 -6.96
CA ASP A 2 20.11 -14.73 -8.21
C ASP A 2 19.19 -13.82 -9.03
N ILE A 3 19.41 -12.51 -8.89
CA ILE A 3 18.58 -11.48 -9.53
C ILE A 3 18.60 -11.60 -11.06
N LYS A 4 19.74 -11.98 -11.66
CA LYS A 4 19.86 -12.09 -13.12
C LYS A 4 19.07 -13.27 -13.66
N ALA A 5 19.09 -14.39 -12.93
CA ALA A 5 18.26 -15.54 -13.26
C ALA A 5 16.77 -15.19 -13.15
N THR A 6 16.33 -14.59 -12.05
CA THR A 6 14.92 -14.18 -11.85
C THR A 6 14.46 -13.19 -12.91
N GLN A 7 15.29 -12.20 -13.26
CA GLN A 7 14.99 -11.24 -14.33
C GLN A 7 14.77 -11.94 -15.69
N LYS A 8 15.58 -12.95 -16.00
CA LYS A 8 15.47 -13.69 -17.25
C LYS A 8 14.24 -14.60 -17.28
N GLU A 9 13.93 -15.24 -16.15
CA GLU A 9 12.81 -16.17 -16.04
C GLU A 9 11.44 -15.46 -16.00
N HIS A 10 11.39 -14.27 -15.39
CA HIS A 10 10.16 -13.50 -15.20
C HIS A 10 10.27 -12.09 -15.78
N SER A 11 10.69 -11.97 -17.03
CA SER A 11 11.03 -10.69 -17.66
C SER A 11 9.89 -9.67 -17.68
N GLU A 12 8.65 -10.10 -17.91
CA GLU A 12 7.48 -9.19 -17.91
C GLU A 12 7.18 -8.64 -16.51
N HIS A 13 7.17 -9.51 -15.50
CA HIS A 13 7.00 -9.12 -14.11
C HIS A 13 8.13 -8.17 -13.67
N TRP A 14 9.37 -8.53 -14.00
CA TRP A 14 10.54 -7.71 -13.72
C TRP A 14 10.40 -6.30 -14.32
N ALA A 15 9.92 -6.18 -15.56
CA ALA A 15 9.73 -4.89 -16.20
C ALA A 15 8.67 -4.04 -15.49
N LYS A 16 7.55 -4.64 -15.08
CA LYS A 16 6.48 -3.94 -14.33
C LYS A 16 6.95 -3.46 -12.95
N ALA A 17 7.59 -4.34 -12.18
CA ALA A 17 8.14 -3.98 -10.87
C ALA A 17 9.28 -2.95 -11.01
N SER A 18 10.08 -3.04 -12.07
CA SER A 18 11.10 -2.04 -12.39
C SER A 18 10.50 -0.67 -12.70
N ALA A 19 9.32 -0.59 -13.33
CA ALA A 19 8.63 0.69 -13.54
C ALA A 19 8.30 1.38 -12.21
N ILE A 20 7.83 0.64 -11.19
CA ILE A 20 7.60 1.18 -9.84
C ILE A 20 8.91 1.69 -9.23
N ARG A 21 10.00 0.91 -9.34
CA ARG A 21 11.32 1.28 -8.83
C ARG A 21 11.85 2.56 -9.48
N THR A 22 11.76 2.67 -10.80
CA THR A 22 12.23 3.84 -11.54
C THR A 22 11.40 5.08 -11.24
N LEU A 23 10.07 4.99 -11.24
CA LEU A 23 9.20 6.11 -10.86
C LEU A 23 9.52 6.61 -9.44
N THR A 24 9.75 5.70 -8.50
CA THR A 24 10.15 6.04 -7.13
C THR A 24 11.47 6.79 -7.11
N LEU A 25 12.51 6.25 -7.74
CA LEU A 25 13.85 6.85 -7.73
C LEU A 25 13.84 8.23 -8.37
N ASP A 26 13.19 8.38 -9.52
CA ASP A 26 13.14 9.65 -10.25
C ASP A 26 12.36 10.73 -9.49
N ALA A 27 11.21 10.39 -8.92
CA ALA A 27 10.40 11.33 -8.15
C ALA A 27 11.11 11.80 -6.87
N ILE A 28 11.75 10.88 -6.14
CA ILE A 28 12.50 11.21 -4.92
C ILE A 28 13.73 12.06 -5.25
N ALA A 29 14.44 11.73 -6.34
CA ALA A 29 15.59 12.52 -6.80
C ALA A 29 15.17 13.94 -7.21
N ALA A 30 14.06 14.08 -7.95
CA ALA A 30 13.52 15.38 -8.36
C ALA A 30 13.07 16.23 -7.16
N ALA A 31 12.43 15.61 -6.16
CA ALA A 31 12.02 16.29 -4.93
C ALA A 31 13.18 16.57 -3.96
N ASN A 32 14.33 15.91 -4.15
CA ASN A 32 15.44 15.86 -3.19
C ASN A 32 14.96 15.52 -1.75
N SER A 33 13.94 14.65 -1.66
CA SER A 33 13.24 14.32 -0.41
C SER A 33 12.39 13.07 -0.61
N GLY A 34 12.43 12.12 0.32
CA GLY A 34 11.59 10.92 0.29
C GLY A 34 12.30 9.65 0.75
N HIS A 35 11.59 8.52 0.70
CA HIS A 35 12.08 7.21 1.13
C HIS A 35 11.99 6.21 -0.02
N SER A 36 13.14 5.85 -0.60
CA SER A 36 13.21 4.98 -1.78
C SER A 36 13.27 3.49 -1.43
N GLY A 37 13.83 3.14 -0.28
CA GLY A 37 14.10 1.74 0.11
C GLY A 37 12.84 0.87 0.11
N MET A 38 11.84 1.26 0.90
CA MET A 38 10.60 0.48 1.06
C MET A 38 9.84 0.29 -0.28
N PRO A 39 9.57 1.33 -1.10
CA PRO A 39 8.93 1.12 -2.40
C PRO A 39 9.74 0.21 -3.34
N MET A 40 11.08 0.29 -3.30
CA MET A 40 11.93 -0.58 -4.13
C MET A 40 11.91 -2.04 -3.69
N GLY A 41 11.90 -2.29 -2.38
CA GLY A 41 11.80 -3.62 -1.80
C GLY A 41 10.45 -4.28 -2.06
N MET A 42 9.37 -3.52 -1.89
CA MET A 42 7.99 -4.02 -2.04
C MET A 42 7.44 -3.96 -3.46
N ALA A 43 8.21 -3.52 -4.46
CA ALA A 43 7.74 -3.38 -5.84
C ALA A 43 7.24 -4.70 -6.45
N ASP A 44 7.94 -5.82 -6.23
CA ASP A 44 7.52 -7.12 -6.78
C ASP A 44 6.22 -7.61 -6.11
N VAL A 45 6.16 -7.52 -4.77
CA VAL A 45 4.97 -7.90 -3.98
C VAL A 45 3.76 -7.08 -4.39
N ALA A 46 3.92 -5.76 -4.49
CA ALA A 46 2.84 -4.86 -4.91
C ALA A 46 2.41 -5.10 -6.36
N THR A 47 3.35 -5.40 -7.25
CA THR A 47 3.03 -5.79 -8.64
C THR A 47 2.16 -7.04 -8.67
N VAL A 48 2.52 -8.09 -7.92
CA VAL A 48 1.70 -9.31 -7.82
C VAL A 48 0.32 -9.01 -7.26
N LEU A 49 0.25 -8.24 -6.17
CA LEU A 49 -1.02 -7.88 -5.53
C LEU A 49 -1.96 -7.17 -6.53
N PHE A 50 -1.50 -6.10 -7.16
CA PHE A 50 -2.32 -5.27 -8.06
C PHE A 50 -2.64 -5.94 -9.40
N GLU A 51 -1.76 -6.82 -9.89
CA GLU A 51 -1.98 -7.50 -11.16
C GLU A 51 -2.89 -8.72 -11.03
N LYS A 52 -2.81 -9.46 -9.91
CA LYS A 52 -3.39 -10.82 -9.82
C LYS A 52 -4.45 -10.99 -8.76
N HIS A 53 -4.51 -10.13 -7.74
CA HIS A 53 -5.33 -10.37 -6.56
C HIS A 53 -6.29 -9.24 -6.22
N LEU A 54 -5.84 -7.98 -6.33
CA LEU A 54 -6.62 -6.83 -5.92
C LEU A 54 -7.78 -6.60 -6.89
N LYS A 55 -9.01 -6.62 -6.37
CA LYS A 55 -10.22 -6.30 -7.13
C LYS A 55 -10.50 -4.81 -7.08
N PHE A 56 -10.24 -4.06 -8.16
CA PHE A 56 -10.49 -2.62 -8.20
C PHE A 56 -10.88 -2.14 -9.60
N ASP A 57 -11.35 -0.90 -9.69
CA ASP A 57 -11.57 -0.18 -10.95
C ASP A 57 -11.00 1.24 -10.81
N ALA A 58 -9.95 1.54 -11.58
CA ALA A 58 -9.29 2.85 -11.55
C ALA A 58 -10.19 3.99 -12.03
N ALA A 59 -11.22 3.70 -12.84
CA ALA A 59 -12.22 4.68 -13.27
C ALA A 59 -13.30 4.93 -12.20
N ALA A 60 -13.42 4.04 -11.22
CA ALA A 60 -14.41 4.11 -10.14
C ALA A 60 -13.76 3.88 -8.75
N PRO A 61 -12.87 4.80 -8.30
CA PRO A 61 -12.20 4.69 -7.00
C PRO A 61 -13.17 4.59 -5.83
N SER A 62 -14.41 5.09 -5.97
CA SER A 62 -15.47 5.02 -4.95
C SER A 62 -16.38 3.79 -5.06
N TRP A 63 -16.12 2.84 -5.97
CA TRP A 63 -16.89 1.60 -6.11
C TRP A 63 -17.00 0.90 -4.74
N PRO A 64 -18.23 0.69 -4.19
CA PRO A 64 -18.37 0.21 -2.81
C PRO A 64 -17.71 -1.14 -2.53
N ASP A 65 -17.77 -2.09 -3.46
CA ASP A 65 -17.30 -3.46 -3.28
C ASP A 65 -15.90 -3.72 -3.86
N ARG A 66 -15.09 -2.68 -4.15
CA ARG A 66 -13.66 -2.88 -4.45
C ARG A 66 -12.93 -3.49 -3.25
N ASP A 67 -11.78 -4.11 -3.45
CA ASP A 67 -10.86 -4.41 -2.36
C ASP A 67 -10.24 -3.12 -1.82
N ARG A 68 -9.92 -3.09 -0.53
CA ARG A 68 -9.25 -1.96 0.11
C ARG A 68 -7.75 -2.23 0.16
N PHE A 69 -6.94 -1.25 -0.25
CA PHE A 69 -5.49 -1.29 -0.11
C PHE A 69 -5.03 -0.13 0.78
N ILE A 70 -4.29 -0.45 1.83
CA ILE A 70 -3.75 0.52 2.78
C ILE A 70 -2.24 0.35 2.87
N LEU A 71 -1.50 1.45 2.76
CA LEU A 71 -0.07 1.49 3.00
C LEU A 71 0.18 1.98 4.43
N SER A 72 0.30 1.07 5.40
CA SER A 72 0.55 1.46 6.80
C SER A 72 1.94 2.04 7.00
N ALA A 73 2.94 1.51 6.29
CA ALA A 73 4.28 2.10 6.19
C ALA A 73 4.25 3.34 5.27
N GLY A 74 3.50 4.36 5.67
CA GLY A 74 3.15 5.52 4.83
C GLY A 74 4.36 6.33 4.32
N HIS A 75 5.54 6.18 4.93
CA HIS A 75 6.76 6.84 4.48
C HIS A 75 7.17 6.38 3.06
N GLY A 76 6.80 5.17 2.65
CA GLY A 76 6.99 4.60 1.31
C GLY A 76 5.91 5.03 0.31
N SER A 77 5.37 6.24 0.44
CA SER A 77 4.22 6.75 -0.33
C SER A 77 4.39 6.67 -1.86
N MET A 78 5.61 6.76 -2.37
CA MET A 78 5.87 6.56 -3.80
C MET A 78 5.48 5.18 -4.33
N LEU A 79 5.38 4.15 -3.48
CA LEU A 79 4.84 2.84 -3.87
C LEU A 79 3.39 2.97 -4.34
N ILE A 80 2.52 3.54 -3.49
CA ILE A 80 1.10 3.68 -3.82
C ILE A 80 0.90 4.68 -4.97
N TYR A 81 1.64 5.79 -5.02
CA TYR A 81 1.51 6.74 -6.13
C TYR A 81 1.93 6.13 -7.48
N SER A 82 3.01 5.35 -7.50
CA SER A 82 3.44 4.64 -8.71
C SER A 82 2.37 3.65 -9.17
N LEU A 83 1.75 2.90 -8.25
CA LEU A 83 0.67 1.96 -8.56
C LEU A 83 -0.56 2.68 -9.11
N LEU A 84 -1.00 3.78 -8.46
CA LEU A 84 -2.13 4.57 -8.92
C LEU A 84 -1.89 5.14 -10.32
N HIS A 85 -0.68 5.63 -10.61
CA HIS A 85 -0.30 6.08 -11.94
C HIS A 85 -0.33 4.95 -12.97
N LEU A 86 0.36 3.83 -12.69
CA LEU A 86 0.48 2.70 -13.61
C LEU A 86 -0.85 1.98 -13.87
N CYS A 87 -1.75 1.97 -12.88
CA CYS A 87 -3.11 1.43 -13.01
C CYS A 87 -4.09 2.39 -13.71
N GLY A 88 -3.65 3.62 -14.03
CA GLY A 88 -4.44 4.55 -14.83
C GLY A 88 -5.47 5.37 -14.05
N TYR A 89 -5.25 5.59 -12.74
CA TYR A 89 -6.11 6.50 -11.98
C TYR A 89 -5.97 7.93 -12.52
N LYS A 90 -7.10 8.53 -12.90
CA LYS A 90 -7.16 9.87 -13.54
C LYS A 90 -6.50 10.96 -12.69
N ASP A 91 -6.57 10.81 -11.36
CA ASP A 91 -6.00 11.74 -10.39
C ASP A 91 -4.48 11.67 -10.26
N PHE A 92 -3.84 10.65 -10.84
CA PHE A 92 -2.39 10.42 -10.75
C PHE A 92 -1.75 10.33 -12.15
N PRO A 93 -1.86 11.38 -12.98
CA PRO A 93 -1.05 11.47 -14.20
C PRO A 93 0.44 11.55 -13.85
N ILE A 94 1.30 11.36 -14.85
CA ILE A 94 2.76 11.42 -14.66
C ILE A 94 3.23 12.75 -14.06
N ASP A 95 2.51 13.85 -14.27
CA ASP A 95 2.88 15.15 -13.72
C ASP A 95 2.65 15.24 -12.21
N GLU A 96 1.70 14.48 -11.64
CA GLU A 96 1.59 14.35 -10.18
C GLU A 96 2.82 13.62 -9.62
N ILE A 97 3.26 12.52 -10.25
CA ILE A 97 4.49 11.81 -9.86
C ILE A 97 5.71 12.75 -9.84
N LYS A 98 5.85 13.61 -10.86
CA LYS A 98 6.93 14.61 -10.92
C LYS A 98 6.82 15.68 -9.83
N ASN A 99 5.61 15.97 -9.35
CA ASN A 99 5.32 16.92 -8.28
C ASN A 99 5.32 16.27 -6.89
N PHE A 100 5.95 15.10 -6.73
CA PHE A 100 6.09 14.46 -5.42
C PHE A 100 6.63 15.45 -4.37
N ARG A 101 5.93 15.54 -3.23
CA ARG A 101 6.22 16.44 -2.09
C ARG A 101 6.20 17.93 -2.40
N GLN A 102 5.66 18.35 -3.55
CA GLN A 102 5.50 19.78 -3.86
C GLN A 102 4.19 20.32 -3.31
N LEU A 103 4.17 21.61 -2.98
CA LEU A 103 3.00 22.28 -2.40
C LEU A 103 1.79 22.16 -3.34
N GLY A 104 0.67 21.65 -2.82
CA GLY A 104 -0.59 21.52 -3.55
C GLY A 104 -0.71 20.27 -4.43
N ALA A 105 0.33 19.44 -4.53
CA ALA A 105 0.27 18.16 -5.23
C ALA A 105 -0.52 17.12 -4.43
N LYS A 106 -1.15 16.15 -5.12
CA LYS A 106 -1.82 15.01 -4.50
C LYS A 106 -0.82 13.95 -4.01
N THR A 107 0.37 13.92 -4.61
CA THR A 107 1.50 13.08 -4.22
C THR A 107 2.26 13.68 -3.04
N ALA A 108 1.60 13.77 -1.88
CA ALA A 108 2.14 14.28 -0.63
C ALA A 108 3.28 13.41 -0.07
N GLY A 109 3.94 13.88 1.00
CA GLY A 109 5.04 13.14 1.63
C GLY A 109 4.61 11.79 2.22
N HIS A 110 3.36 11.70 2.66
CA HIS A 110 2.66 10.50 3.11
C HIS A 110 1.27 10.46 2.43
N PRO A 111 0.62 9.29 2.27
CA PRO A 111 -0.70 9.20 1.65
C PRO A 111 -1.76 9.92 2.50
N GLU A 112 -2.60 10.73 1.85
CA GLU A 112 -3.64 11.55 2.48
C GLU A 112 -4.98 11.34 1.78
N ASN A 113 -5.98 10.78 2.48
CA ASN A 113 -7.28 10.42 1.87
C ASN A 113 -8.11 11.62 1.40
N PHE A 114 -7.88 12.80 1.97
CA PHE A 114 -8.59 14.02 1.63
C PHE A 114 -8.05 14.68 0.35
N LEU A 115 -6.92 14.20 -0.19
CA LEU A 115 -6.38 14.67 -1.48
C LEU A 115 -6.88 13.85 -2.68
N SER A 116 -7.28 12.59 -2.47
CA SER A 116 -7.86 11.75 -3.51
C SER A 116 -8.64 10.55 -2.95
N GLU A 117 -9.79 10.24 -3.57
CA GLU A 117 -10.61 9.06 -3.25
C GLU A 117 -9.91 7.72 -3.48
N ALA A 118 -8.80 7.70 -4.23
CA ALA A 118 -8.01 6.50 -4.46
C ALA A 118 -7.14 6.11 -3.24
N ILE A 119 -7.06 6.98 -2.23
CA ILE A 119 -6.33 6.74 -0.98
C ILE A 119 -7.36 6.49 0.12
N GLU A 120 -7.39 5.27 0.66
CA GLU A 120 -8.41 4.86 1.63
C GLU A 120 -8.30 5.59 2.98
N THR A 121 -7.07 5.81 3.45
CA THR A 121 -6.81 6.44 4.75
C THR A 121 -5.50 7.21 4.75
N THR A 122 -5.44 8.26 5.57
CA THR A 122 -4.20 9.00 5.82
C THR A 122 -3.28 8.19 6.72
N THR A 123 -2.02 8.02 6.32
CA THR A 123 -0.99 7.30 7.10
C THR A 123 0.27 8.14 7.23
N GLY A 124 1.27 7.64 7.93
CA GLY A 124 2.51 8.35 8.24
C GLY A 124 2.95 8.05 9.66
N PRO A 125 2.12 8.38 10.67
CA PRO A 125 2.28 7.84 12.02
C PRO A 125 2.16 6.32 11.97
N LEU A 126 3.24 5.62 12.35
CA LEU A 126 3.34 4.18 12.22
C LEU A 126 2.28 3.46 13.06
N GLY A 127 1.87 2.27 12.62
CA GLY A 127 0.81 1.48 13.27
C GLY A 127 -0.63 1.92 12.96
N GLN A 128 -0.88 3.18 12.56
CA GLN A 128 -2.25 3.65 12.29
C GLN A 128 -2.89 2.94 11.11
N GLY A 129 -2.16 2.75 10.00
CA GLY A 129 -2.73 2.16 8.80
C GLY A 129 -3.19 0.71 8.99
N VAL A 130 -2.45 -0.12 9.73
CA VAL A 130 -2.89 -1.49 10.08
C VAL A 130 -4.11 -1.47 10.99
N THR A 131 -4.19 -0.53 11.93
CA THR A 131 -5.38 -0.33 12.77
C THR A 131 -6.60 0.09 11.94
N ASN A 132 -6.42 1.00 10.97
CA ASN A 132 -7.48 1.34 10.03
C ASN A 132 -7.91 0.12 9.21
N ALA A 133 -6.97 -0.69 8.72
CA ALA A 133 -7.25 -1.89 7.94
C ALA A 133 -8.12 -2.90 8.72
N VAL A 134 -7.88 -3.07 10.02
CA VAL A 134 -8.76 -3.84 10.91
C VAL A 134 -10.18 -3.26 10.90
N GLY A 135 -10.33 -1.94 11.03
CA GLY A 135 -11.63 -1.26 10.93
C GLY A 135 -12.34 -1.47 9.59
N PHE A 136 -11.62 -1.41 8.47
CA PHE A 136 -12.17 -1.69 7.13
C PHE A 136 -12.64 -3.14 7.00
N ALA A 137 -11.88 -4.11 7.51
CA ALA A 137 -12.28 -5.51 7.52
C ALA A 137 -13.51 -5.77 8.40
N ILE A 138 -13.62 -5.12 9.58
CA ILE A 138 -14.81 -5.16 10.43
C ILE A 138 -16.03 -4.60 9.67
N ALA A 139 -15.86 -3.47 8.97
CA ALA A 139 -16.94 -2.87 8.19
C ALA A 139 -17.43 -3.79 7.07
N GLU A 140 -16.53 -4.44 6.33
CA GLU A 140 -16.89 -5.44 5.34
C GLU A 140 -17.70 -6.59 5.95
N GLU A 141 -17.24 -7.15 7.08
CA GLU A 141 -17.90 -8.26 7.75
C GLU A 141 -19.33 -7.88 8.20
N ILE A 142 -19.48 -6.71 8.84
CA ILE A 142 -20.79 -6.21 9.29
C ILE A 142 -21.74 -6.01 8.11
N LEU A 143 -21.26 -5.39 7.02
CA LEU A 143 -22.07 -5.11 5.85
C LEU A 143 -22.42 -6.40 5.10
N ARG A 144 -21.49 -7.35 4.99
CA ARG A 144 -21.71 -8.68 4.41
C ARG A 144 -22.70 -9.50 5.22
N ALA A 145 -22.65 -9.45 6.55
CA ALA A 145 -23.63 -10.11 7.41
C ALA A 145 -25.03 -9.49 7.25
N ARG A 146 -25.11 -8.16 7.06
CA ARG A 146 -26.38 -7.43 6.93
C ARG A 146 -27.03 -7.58 5.55
N PHE A 147 -26.26 -7.46 4.48
CA PHE A 147 -26.75 -7.37 3.10
C PHE A 147 -26.44 -8.60 2.25
N GLY A 148 -25.62 -9.51 2.76
CA GLY A 148 -25.27 -10.77 2.11
C GLY A 148 -24.07 -10.67 1.16
N LYS A 149 -23.38 -11.81 1.02
CA LYS A 149 -22.15 -11.95 0.20
C LYS A 149 -22.29 -11.65 -1.30
N LYS A 150 -23.52 -11.52 -1.80
CA LYS A 150 -23.75 -11.14 -3.21
C LYS A 150 -23.54 -9.65 -3.46
N LEU A 151 -23.71 -8.83 -2.42
CA LEU A 151 -23.56 -7.37 -2.50
C LEU A 151 -22.25 -6.89 -1.89
N VAL A 152 -21.75 -7.58 -0.88
CA VAL A 152 -20.52 -7.20 -0.16
C VAL A 152 -19.62 -8.43 -0.06
N ASN A 153 -18.51 -8.41 -0.80
CA ASN A 153 -17.52 -9.47 -0.82
C ASN A 153 -16.16 -8.95 -1.29
N HIS A 154 -15.47 -8.22 -0.42
CA HIS A 154 -14.14 -7.68 -0.72
C HIS A 154 -13.15 -7.96 0.41
N HIS A 155 -11.86 -7.85 0.10
CA HIS A 155 -10.75 -8.00 1.03
C HIS A 155 -10.20 -6.63 1.44
N THR A 156 -9.48 -6.64 2.56
CA THR A 156 -8.64 -5.52 2.97
C THR A 156 -7.20 -5.98 3.00
N TYR A 157 -6.36 -5.40 2.15
CA TYR A 157 -4.93 -5.61 2.09
C TYR A 157 -4.21 -4.44 2.77
N VAL A 158 -3.21 -4.75 3.58
CA VAL A 158 -2.35 -3.73 4.20
C VAL A 158 -0.89 -4.12 4.11
N ILE A 159 -0.05 -3.18 3.66
CA ILE A 159 1.40 -3.33 3.76
C ILE A 159 1.89 -2.65 5.03
N VAL A 160 2.64 -3.39 5.85
CA VAL A 160 3.28 -2.94 7.09
C VAL A 160 4.79 -3.13 6.99
N GLY A 161 5.55 -2.34 7.75
CA GLY A 161 6.97 -2.59 8.02
C GLY A 161 7.22 -2.75 9.51
N ASP A 162 8.46 -2.98 9.90
CA ASP A 162 8.86 -3.24 11.30
C ASP A 162 8.36 -2.18 12.27
N GLY A 163 8.55 -0.91 11.94
CA GLY A 163 8.09 0.20 12.78
C GLY A 163 6.57 0.24 12.98
N CYS A 164 5.76 -0.29 12.06
CA CYS A 164 4.33 -0.45 12.31
C CYS A 164 4.03 -1.51 13.37
N LEU A 165 4.80 -2.61 13.38
CA LEU A 165 4.59 -3.75 14.28
C LEU A 165 5.20 -3.52 15.67
N MET A 166 6.19 -2.63 15.78
CA MET A 166 6.75 -2.16 17.06
C MET A 166 5.79 -1.23 17.82
N GLU A 167 4.93 -0.49 17.12
CA GLU A 167 3.94 0.39 17.74
C GLU A 167 2.85 -0.40 18.45
N GLY A 168 2.61 -0.13 19.73
CA GLY A 168 1.67 -0.89 20.57
C GLY A 168 0.24 -0.92 20.03
N VAL A 169 -0.18 0.15 19.33
CA VAL A 169 -1.51 0.24 18.71
C VAL A 169 -1.74 -0.88 17.68
N SER A 170 -0.68 -1.34 17.01
CA SER A 170 -0.78 -2.45 16.06
C SER A 170 -1.13 -3.76 16.77
N GLN A 171 -0.56 -4.00 17.96
CA GLN A 171 -0.80 -5.21 18.75
C GLN A 171 -2.22 -5.24 19.30
N GLU A 172 -2.75 -4.10 19.74
CA GLU A 172 -4.16 -3.95 20.12
C GLU A 172 -5.10 -4.31 18.95
N ALA A 173 -4.83 -3.74 17.78
CA ALA A 173 -5.67 -3.93 16.59
C ALA A 173 -5.58 -5.37 16.04
N ILE A 174 -4.38 -5.94 15.93
CA ILE A 174 -4.16 -7.30 15.43
C ILE A 174 -4.73 -8.34 16.41
N GLY A 175 -4.55 -8.13 17.72
CA GLY A 175 -5.17 -8.97 18.75
C GLY A 175 -6.70 -8.97 18.64
N LEU A 176 -7.31 -7.80 18.40
CA LEU A 176 -8.73 -7.67 18.14
C LEU A 176 -9.15 -8.38 16.85
N ALA A 177 -8.39 -8.23 15.77
CA ALA A 177 -8.66 -8.87 14.47
C ALA A 177 -8.66 -10.40 14.58
N GLY A 178 -7.69 -10.97 15.30
CA GLY A 178 -7.64 -12.40 15.61
C GLY A 178 -8.83 -12.85 16.45
N ARG A 179 -9.19 -12.08 17.49
CA ARG A 179 -10.36 -12.39 18.34
C ARG A 179 -11.70 -12.35 17.58
N GLN A 180 -11.80 -11.51 16.55
CA GLN A 180 -12.98 -11.38 15.70
C GLN A 180 -12.94 -12.28 14.45
N GLU A 181 -11.88 -13.07 14.26
CA GLU A 181 -11.74 -14.00 13.12
C GLU A 181 -11.90 -13.30 11.76
N LEU A 182 -11.29 -12.12 11.59
CA LEU A 182 -11.39 -11.30 10.37
C LEU A 182 -10.65 -11.95 9.18
N SER A 183 -11.25 -12.98 8.60
CA SER A 183 -10.68 -13.83 7.55
C SER A 183 -10.36 -13.14 6.23
N LYS A 184 -10.81 -11.89 6.04
CA LYS A 184 -10.58 -11.08 4.84
C LYS A 184 -9.60 -9.93 5.02
N LEU A 185 -8.97 -9.83 6.20
CA LEU A 185 -7.83 -8.97 6.42
C LEU A 185 -6.55 -9.72 6.03
N ILE A 186 -5.78 -9.15 5.11
CA ILE A 186 -4.52 -9.73 4.63
C ILE A 186 -3.40 -8.71 4.89
N VAL A 187 -2.47 -9.09 5.76
CA VAL A 187 -1.32 -8.26 6.13
C VAL A 187 -0.09 -8.75 5.37
N LEU A 188 0.55 -7.85 4.63
CA LEU A 188 1.82 -8.06 3.95
C LEU A 188 2.90 -7.32 4.72
N TRP A 189 3.77 -8.06 5.40
CA TRP A 189 4.88 -7.49 6.16
C TRP A 189 6.14 -7.40 5.28
N ASP A 190 6.65 -6.19 5.10
CA ASP A 190 7.99 -5.93 4.58
C ASP A 190 9.03 -6.27 5.66
N ASP A 191 9.29 -7.56 5.81
CA ASP A 191 10.29 -8.13 6.73
C ASP A 191 11.70 -7.96 6.12
N ASN A 192 12.22 -6.74 6.18
CA ASN A 192 13.50 -6.38 5.56
C ASN A 192 14.64 -6.24 6.58
N ASN A 193 14.37 -6.48 7.87
CA ASN A 193 15.30 -6.36 8.99
C ASN A 193 15.90 -4.96 9.18
N ILE A 194 15.28 -3.89 8.70
CA ILE A 194 15.83 -2.52 8.72
C ILE A 194 14.78 -1.51 9.21
N THR A 195 15.17 -0.72 10.20
CA THR A 195 14.50 0.54 10.59
C THR A 195 15.41 1.74 10.31
N ILE A 196 14.96 2.95 10.65
CA ILE A 196 15.78 4.16 10.52
C ILE A 196 17.07 4.06 11.37
N ASP A 197 17.00 3.42 12.54
CA ASP A 197 18.15 3.28 13.45
C ASP A 197 19.09 2.13 13.08
N GLY A 198 18.79 1.37 12.03
CA GLY A 198 19.63 0.29 11.50
C GLY A 198 18.93 -1.06 11.53
N THR A 199 19.75 -2.12 11.63
CA THR A 199 19.26 -3.50 11.64
C THR A 199 18.42 -3.78 12.87
N VAL A 200 17.30 -4.46 12.67
CA VAL A 200 16.46 -4.97 13.76
C VAL A 200 17.03 -6.30 14.25
N ASP A 201 17.28 -6.39 15.55
CA ASP A 201 17.56 -7.62 16.28
C ASP A 201 16.63 -7.76 17.50
N LEU A 202 16.61 -8.94 18.12
CA LEU A 202 15.81 -9.27 19.31
C LEU A 202 16.62 -9.12 20.60
#